data_AF-A0A7W1SIP0-F1
#
_entry.id   AF-A0A7W1SIP0-F1
#
_cell.length_a   1.000
_cell.length_b   1.000
_cell.length_c   1.000
_cell.angle_alpha   90.00
_cell.angle_beta   90.00
_cell.angle_gamma   90.00
#
_symmetry.space_group_name_H-M   'P 1'
#
loop_
_entity.id
_entity.type
_entity.pdbx_description
1 polymer ?
#
loop_
_entity_poly.entity_id
_entity_poly.type
_entity_poly.pdbx_seq_one_letter_code
_entity_poly.pdbx_strand_id
1 'polypeptide(L)'
;AEALSEINRVLGRSAGMRRLERQADGTYTRSFVTVGDAFAGLMIPIADSAADALVGAELSRVRRCADPRCDRVFYDRTRNAARRWCDMATCGNRAKAARHRAVVAGQH
;
A
#
# COMPACT_ATOMS: atom_id res chain seq x y z
N ALA A 1 -8.82 -1.92 -16.97
CA ALA A 1 -9.91 -2.92 -17.13
C ALA A 1 -9.57 -4.22 -16.42
N GLU A 2 -8.41 -4.83 -16.71
CA GLU A 2 -7.97 -6.09 -16.08
C GLU A 2 -7.89 -6.04 -14.55
N ALA A 3 -7.19 -5.05 -13.97
CA ALA A 3 -7.08 -4.93 -12.51
C ALA A 3 -8.44 -4.77 -11.80
N LEU A 4 -9.37 -4.03 -12.41
CA LEU A 4 -10.74 -3.88 -11.88
C LEU A 4 -11.49 -5.22 -11.93
N SER A 5 -11.35 -5.96 -13.02
CA SER A 5 -11.92 -7.30 -13.16
C SER A 5 -11.39 -8.25 -12.08
N GLU A 6 -10.09 -8.15 -11.76
CA GLU A 6 -9.46 -8.99 -10.75
C GLU A 6 -9.93 -8.65 -9.33
N ILE A 7 -10.06 -7.37 -9.00
CA ILE A 7 -10.65 -6.92 -7.73
C ILE A 7 -12.08 -7.48 -7.60
N ASN A 8 -12.91 -7.31 -8.64
CA ASN A 8 -14.28 -7.82 -8.65
C ASN A 8 -14.34 -9.35 -8.54
N ARG A 9 -13.39 -10.06 -9.18
CA ARG A 9 -13.29 -11.52 -9.08
C ARG A 9 -13.02 -11.96 -7.64
N VAL A 10 -12.13 -11.29 -6.92
CA VAL A 10 -11.84 -11.60 -5.50
C VAL A 10 -13.03 -11.26 -4.60
N LEU A 11 -13.64 -10.08 -4.80
CA LEU A 11 -14.83 -9.63 -4.04
C LEU A 11 -16.09 -10.44 -4.36
N GLY A 12 -16.15 -11.12 -5.51
CA GLY A 12 -17.26 -11.99 -5.89
C GLY A 12 -17.20 -13.39 -5.29
N ARG A 13 -16.03 -13.85 -4.82
CA ARG A 13 -15.84 -15.18 -4.20
C ARG A 13 -16.12 -15.19 -2.69
N SER A 14 -16.63 -14.09 -2.18
CA SER A 14 -16.64 -13.73 -0.77
C SER A 14 -17.90 -14.22 -0.05
N ALA A 15 -17.82 -15.38 0.61
CA ALA A 15 -18.83 -15.78 1.60
C ALA A 15 -18.36 -15.40 3.00
N GLY A 16 -19.07 -14.50 3.67
CA GLY A 16 -18.68 -14.05 5.01
C GLY A 16 -19.50 -12.88 5.52
N MET A 17 -19.22 -12.50 6.76
CA MET A 17 -19.88 -11.42 7.47
C MET A 17 -18.93 -10.23 7.63
N ARG A 18 -19.39 -9.05 7.22
CA ARG A 18 -18.69 -7.80 7.52
C ARG A 18 -19.06 -7.35 8.91
N ARG A 19 -18.05 -7.01 9.73
CA ARG A 19 -18.26 -6.48 11.09
C ARG A 19 -17.58 -5.14 11.24
N LEU A 20 -18.13 -4.31 12.11
CA LEU A 20 -17.49 -3.12 12.63
C LEU A 20 -17.13 -3.39 14.08
N GLU A 21 -15.86 -3.22 14.41
CA GLU A 21 -15.32 -3.48 15.73
C GLU A 21 -14.76 -2.18 16.28
N ARG A 22 -15.12 -1.85 17.52
CA ARG A 22 -14.57 -0.71 18.24
C ARG A 22 -13.24 -1.11 18.86
N GLN A 23 -12.19 -0.35 18.56
CA GLN A 23 -10.86 -0.54 19.12
C GLN A 23 -10.77 0.09 20.53
N ALA A 24 -9.74 -0.31 21.29
CA ALA A 24 -9.51 0.18 22.65
C ALA A 24 -9.26 1.70 22.70
N ASP A 25 -8.67 2.26 21.64
CA ASP A 25 -8.42 3.70 21.48
C ASP A 25 -9.67 4.50 21.05
N GLY A 26 -10.81 3.83 20.90
CA GLY A 26 -12.08 4.44 20.51
C GLY A 26 -12.28 4.58 19.01
N THR A 27 -11.32 4.18 18.17
CA THR A 27 -11.49 4.11 16.71
C THR A 27 -12.30 2.88 16.30
N TYR A 28 -12.67 2.80 15.01
CA TYR A 28 -13.41 1.67 14.46
C TYR A 28 -12.60 0.99 13.36
N THR A 29 -12.58 -0.33 13.37
CA THR A 29 -12.04 -1.12 12.27
C THR A 29 -13.14 -1.94 11.61
N ARG A 30 -13.03 -2.13 10.29
CA ARG A 30 -13.89 -3.05 9.54
C ARG A 30 -13.16 -4.37 9.40
N SER A 31 -13.76 -5.45 9.87
CA SER A 31 -13.26 -6.81 9.70
C SER A 31 -14.17 -7.60 8.77
N PHE A 32 -13.59 -8.60 8.09
CA PHE A 32 -14.35 -9.59 7.34
C PHE A 32 -14.15 -10.95 8.00
N VAL A 33 -15.23 -11.50 8.56
CA VAL A 33 -15.24 -12.83 9.14
C VAL A 33 -15.67 -13.79 8.05
N THR A 34 -14.74 -14.60 7.58
CA THR A 34 -15.01 -15.57 6.52
C THR A 34 -15.79 -16.76 7.01
N VAL A 35 -16.65 -17.26 6.13
CA VAL A 35 -17.20 -18.60 6.25
C VAL A 35 -16.51 -19.46 5.19
N GLY A 36 -15.75 -20.47 5.61
CA GLY A 36 -15.04 -21.37 4.71
C GLY A 36 -13.60 -20.94 4.38
N ASP A 37 -13.34 -20.61 3.11
CA ASP A 37 -12.00 -20.47 2.50
C ASP A 37 -11.09 -19.45 3.23
N ALA A 38 -10.02 -19.95 3.87
CA ALA A 38 -9.02 -19.14 4.54
C ALA A 38 -8.28 -18.19 3.58
N PHE A 39 -8.11 -18.57 2.30
CA PHE A 39 -7.49 -17.69 1.30
C PHE A 39 -8.36 -16.48 1.01
N ALA A 40 -9.68 -16.67 0.88
CA ALA A 40 -10.61 -15.56 0.78
C ALA A 40 -10.46 -14.63 1.99
N GLY A 41 -10.33 -15.17 3.20
CA GLY A 41 -10.19 -14.35 4.41
C GLY A 41 -8.97 -13.45 4.45
N LEU A 42 -7.88 -13.88 3.84
CA LEU A 42 -6.67 -13.07 3.70
C LEU A 42 -6.78 -12.04 2.56
N MET A 43 -7.44 -12.39 1.45
CA MET A 43 -7.46 -11.54 0.26
C MET A 43 -8.56 -10.48 0.27
N ILE A 44 -9.69 -10.72 0.95
CA ILE A 44 -10.82 -9.78 0.99
C ILE A 44 -10.42 -8.41 1.54
N PRO A 45 -9.75 -8.31 2.70
CA PRO A 45 -9.41 -6.99 3.25
C PRO A 45 -8.45 -6.21 2.34
N ILE A 46 -7.59 -6.92 1.60
CA ILE A 46 -6.69 -6.32 0.61
C ILE A 46 -7.48 -5.79 -0.60
N ALA A 47 -8.40 -6.60 -1.13
CA ALA A 47 -9.25 -6.21 -2.25
C ALA A 47 -10.19 -5.04 -1.89
N ASP A 48 -10.77 -5.06 -0.68
CA ASP A 48 -11.55 -3.95 -0.14
C ASP A 48 -10.71 -2.68 -0.03
N SER A 49 -9.49 -2.77 0.54
CA SER A 49 -8.60 -1.61 0.64
C SER A 49 -8.25 -1.01 -0.73
N ALA A 50 -8.08 -1.87 -1.75
CA ALA A 50 -7.86 -1.43 -3.13
C ALA A 50 -9.11 -0.78 -3.73
N ALA A 51 -10.30 -1.33 -3.47
CA ALA A 51 -11.57 -0.76 -3.89
C ALA A 51 -11.83 0.59 -3.21
N ASP A 52 -11.57 0.73 -1.91
CA ASP A 52 -11.72 1.97 -1.16
C ASP A 52 -10.75 3.04 -1.71
N ALA A 53 -9.51 2.68 -2.04
CA ALA A 53 -8.56 3.60 -2.67
C ALA A 53 -8.99 4.03 -4.08
N LEU A 54 -9.64 3.14 -4.83
CA LEU A 54 -10.25 3.44 -6.14
C LEU A 54 -11.41 4.43 -5.99
N VAL A 55 -12.36 4.14 -5.11
CA VAL A 55 -13.57 4.95 -4.86
C VAL A 55 -13.21 6.31 -4.29
N GLY A 56 -12.25 6.37 -3.37
CA GLY A 56 -11.76 7.60 -2.75
C GLY A 56 -10.79 8.42 -3.62
N ALA A 57 -10.52 8.01 -4.86
CA ALA A 57 -9.54 8.63 -5.75
C ALA A 57 -8.12 8.73 -5.16
N GLU A 58 -7.75 7.78 -4.30
CA GLU A 58 -6.47 7.75 -3.58
C GLU A 58 -5.41 6.86 -4.23
N LEU A 59 -5.71 6.24 -5.38
CA LEU A 59 -4.75 5.37 -6.07
C LEU A 59 -3.42 6.07 -6.38
N SER A 60 -3.41 7.39 -6.58
CA SER A 60 -2.19 8.18 -6.79
C SER A 60 -1.23 8.15 -5.60
N ARG A 61 -1.73 7.81 -4.40
CA ARG A 61 -0.92 7.60 -3.19
C ARG A 61 -0.21 6.25 -3.18
N VAL A 62 -0.65 5.28 -3.99
CA VAL A 62 0.06 4.01 -4.16
C VAL A 62 1.19 4.21 -5.16
N ARG A 63 2.43 4.21 -4.68
CA ARG A 63 3.62 4.61 -5.45
C ARG A 63 4.68 3.52 -5.42
N ARG A 64 5.45 3.43 -6.51
CA ARG A 64 6.68 2.63 -6.55
C ARG A 64 7.83 3.40 -5.90
N CYS A 65 8.73 2.68 -5.24
CA CYS A 65 9.98 3.25 -4.75
C CYS A 65 10.76 3.87 -5.93
N ALA A 66 11.31 5.07 -5.75
CA ALA A 66 12.11 5.73 -6.78
C ALA A 66 13.54 5.14 -6.89
N ASP A 67 13.89 4.14 -6.07
CA ASP A 67 15.20 3.50 -6.10
C ASP A 67 15.13 2.41 -7.17
N PRO A 68 15.92 2.49 -8.26
CA PRO A 68 15.84 1.52 -9.36
C PRO A 68 16.24 0.10 -8.94
N ARG A 69 16.81 -0.07 -7.74
CA ARG A 69 17.14 -1.38 -7.14
C ARG A 69 16.05 -1.90 -6.20
N CYS A 70 14.90 -1.24 -6.12
CA CYS A 70 13.84 -1.55 -5.17
C CYS A 70 12.45 -1.61 -5.83
N ASP A 71 11.91 -2.83 -5.93
CA ASP A 71 10.60 -3.07 -6.56
C ASP A 71 9.40 -2.88 -5.62
N ARG A 72 9.62 -2.32 -4.43
CA ARG A 72 8.56 -2.16 -3.43
C ARG A 72 7.57 -1.07 -3.85
N VAL A 73 6.30 -1.35 -3.63
CA VAL A 73 5.20 -0.38 -3.65
C VAL A 73 4.89 0.07 -2.22
N PHE A 74 4.49 1.33 -2.04
CA PHE A 74 4.09 1.88 -0.75
C PHE A 74 2.90 2.83 -0.90
N TYR A 75 2.16 3.02 0.17
CA TYR A 75 1.10 4.03 0.26
C TYR A 75 1.64 5.32 0.90
N ASP A 76 1.53 6.44 0.21
CA ASP A 76 2.03 7.75 0.63
C ASP A 76 1.07 8.45 1.59
N ARG A 77 1.29 8.23 2.89
CA ARG A 77 0.57 8.88 4.00
C ARG A 77 1.03 10.32 4.27
N THR A 78 1.97 10.88 3.49
CA THR A 78 2.42 12.26 3.73
C THR A 78 1.35 13.26 3.28
N ARG A 79 1.29 14.40 3.97
CA ARG A 79 0.33 15.48 3.69
C ARG A 79 0.29 15.87 2.22
N ASN A 80 1.47 15.98 1.60
CA ASN A 80 1.61 16.48 0.22
C ASN A 80 1.77 15.36 -0.82
N ALA A 81 1.64 14.08 -0.44
CA ALA A 81 1.86 12.93 -1.32
C ALA A 81 3.19 12.98 -2.11
N ALA A 82 4.24 13.50 -1.47
CA ALA A 82 5.52 13.80 -2.11
C ALA A 82 6.62 12.78 -1.76
N ARG A 83 6.32 11.71 -1.03
CA ARG A 83 7.30 10.71 -0.61
C ARG A 83 7.80 9.91 -1.81
N ARG A 84 9.11 9.87 -2.01
CA ARG A 84 9.74 9.17 -3.14
C ARG A 84 10.22 7.75 -2.81
N TRP A 85 10.44 7.43 -1.54
CA TRP A 85 11.12 6.21 -1.12
C TRP A 85 10.21 5.36 -0.23
N CYS A 86 10.20 4.04 -0.42
CA CYS A 86 9.37 3.13 0.38
C CYS A 86 9.75 3.13 1.86
N ASP A 87 10.97 3.54 2.19
CA ASP A 87 11.49 3.70 3.54
C ASP A 87 12.67 4.68 3.53
N MET A 88 12.74 5.56 4.53
CA MET A 88 13.79 6.57 4.62
C MET A 88 15.10 5.97 5.12
N ALA A 89 15.04 5.03 6.08
CA ALA A 89 16.22 4.44 6.69
C ALA A 89 17.05 3.61 5.70
N THR A 90 16.39 3.00 4.71
CA THR A 90 16.99 2.17 3.67
C THR A 90 17.16 2.91 2.35
N CYS A 91 16.09 3.05 1.55
CA CYS A 91 16.17 3.60 0.20
C CYS A 91 16.49 5.10 0.19
N GLY A 92 15.91 5.86 1.12
CA GLY A 92 16.21 7.29 1.27
C GLY A 92 17.68 7.56 1.61
N ASN A 93 18.24 6.84 2.58
CA ASN A 93 19.64 6.96 2.95
C ASN A 93 20.60 6.47 1.86
N ARG A 94 20.27 5.40 1.13
CA ARG A 94 21.05 4.95 -0.03
C ARG A 94 21.13 6.03 -1.10
N ALA A 95 20.02 6.71 -1.41
CA ALA A 95 19.99 7.82 -2.35
C ALA A 95 20.85 9.00 -1.87
N LYS A 96 20.77 9.37 -0.58
CA LYS A 96 21.63 10.41 0.02
C LYS A 96 23.12 10.06 -0.10
N ALA A 97 23.50 8.82 0.23
CA ALA A 97 24.89 8.36 0.15
C ALA A 97 25.42 8.36 -1.30
N ALA A 98 24.60 7.95 -2.28
CA ALA A 98 24.97 8.01 -3.69
C ALA A 98 25.21 9.45 -4.16
N ARG A 99 24.33 10.39 -3.78
CA ARG A 99 24.51 11.82 -4.07
C ARG A 99 25.79 12.37 -3.44
N HIS A 100 26.05 12.04 -2.18
CA HIS A 100 27.28 12.47 -1.50
C HIS A 100 28.54 11.98 -2.22
N ARG A 101 28.60 10.69 -2.61
CA ARG A 101 29.73 10.14 -3.37
C ARG A 101 29.92 10.83 -4.72
N ALA A 102 28.85 11.12 -5.45
CA ALA A 102 28.94 11.83 -6.73
C ALA A 102 29.48 13.25 -6.58
N VAL A 103 29.11 13.95 -5.51
CA VAL A 103 29.66 15.29 -5.20
C VAL A 103 31.14 15.22 -4.88
N VAL A 104 31.56 14.29 -4.02
CA VAL A 104 32.98 14.13 -3.65
C VAL A 104 33.83 13.70 -4.84
N ALA A 105 33.32 12.80 -5.69
CA ALA A 105 34.05 12.34 -6.88
C ALA A 105 34.23 13.43 -7.95
N GLY A 106 33.37 14.44 -8.00
CA GLY A 106 33.49 15.59 -8.91
C GLY A 106 34.30 16.77 -8.35
N GLN A 107 34.86 16.64 -7.14
CA GLN A 107 35.77 17.60 -6.52
C GLN A 107 37.26 17.22 -6.72
N HIS A 108 37.50 16.08 -7.38
CA HIS A 108 38.80 15.61 -7.87
C HIS A 108 38.80 15.63 -9.40
#